data_AF-A0ABD2MES1-F1
#
_entry.id   AF-A0ABD2MES1-F1
#
_cell.length_a   1.000
_cell.length_b   1.000
_cell.length_c   1.000
_cell.angle_alpha   90.00
_cell.angle_beta   90.00
_cell.angle_gamma   90.00
#
_symmetry.space_group_name_H-M   'P 1'
#
loop_
_entity.id
_entity.type
_entity.pdbx_description
1 polymer ?
#
loop_
_entity_poly.entity_id
_entity_poly.type
_entity_poly.pdbx_seq_one_letter_code
_entity_poly.pdbx_strand_id
1 'polypeptide(L)'
;MERQKHNVTSDNQLTENAVTGLSDAGRRTLQHLSEHYANLLIHYLRTNYGNMAGVLRYAELVHLAESAFFNAERHHEFFTYLAMVTDQGRFYAAIPIIFTPMILHGTMD
;
A
#
# COMPACT_ATOMS: atom_id res chain seq x y z
N MET A 1 -12.72 -17.84 -34.18
CA MET A 1 -12.67 -16.46 -33.65
C MET A 1 -13.04 -16.52 -32.18
N GLU A 2 -12.07 -16.86 -31.34
CA GLU A 2 -12.25 -16.92 -29.88
C GLU A 2 -11.93 -15.55 -29.29
N ARG A 3 -12.89 -14.99 -28.55
CA ARG A 3 -12.71 -13.73 -27.82
C ARG A 3 -11.80 -14.01 -26.62
N GLN A 4 -10.59 -13.46 -26.67
CA GLN A 4 -9.70 -13.36 -25.50
C GLN A 4 -10.45 -12.70 -24.35
N LYS A 5 -10.62 -13.45 -23.26
CA LYS A 5 -10.98 -12.90 -21.95
C LYS A 5 -9.84 -12.00 -21.52
N HIS A 6 -10.01 -10.69 -21.71
CA HIS A 6 -9.06 -9.72 -21.20
C HIS A 6 -9.01 -9.81 -19.68
N ASN A 7 -7.79 -9.84 -19.20
CA ASN A 7 -7.34 -10.16 -17.86
C ASN A 7 -7.89 -9.12 -16.86
N VAL A 8 -8.90 -9.48 -16.07
CA VAL A 8 -9.40 -8.67 -14.93
C VAL A 8 -8.54 -8.93 -13.66
N THR A 9 -7.49 -9.74 -13.79
CA THR A 9 -6.69 -10.24 -12.66
C THR A 9 -5.67 -9.23 -12.12
N SER A 10 -5.47 -8.07 -12.76
CA SER A 10 -4.41 -7.12 -12.38
C SER A 10 -4.83 -6.09 -11.31
N ASP A 11 -6.13 -5.80 -11.15
CA ASP A 11 -6.58 -4.76 -10.20
C ASP A 11 -6.85 -5.29 -8.78
N ASN A 12 -6.93 -6.61 -8.60
CA ASN A 12 -7.23 -7.25 -7.31
C ASN A 12 -6.00 -7.67 -6.49
N GLN A 13 -4.78 -7.50 -7.02
CA GLN A 13 -3.56 -7.96 -6.33
C GLN A 13 -3.07 -7.02 -5.22
N LEU A 14 -3.54 -5.76 -5.20
CA LEU A 14 -3.13 -4.79 -4.18
C LEU A 14 -3.75 -5.07 -2.80
N THR A 15 -4.85 -5.81 -2.71
CA THR A 15 -5.55 -6.07 -1.43
C THR A 15 -5.32 -7.47 -0.88
N GLU A 16 -5.08 -8.47 -1.72
CA GLU A 16 -4.95 -9.86 -1.24
C GLU A 16 -3.63 -10.13 -0.49
N ASN A 17 -2.57 -9.36 -0.78
CA ASN A 17 -1.22 -9.59 -0.25
C ASN A 17 -0.57 -8.40 0.50
N ALA A 18 -1.25 -7.25 0.65
CA ALA A 18 -0.61 -6.04 1.22
C ALA A 18 -0.33 -6.11 2.73
N VAL A 19 -0.96 -7.04 3.46
CA VAL A 19 -0.74 -7.22 4.90
C VAL A 19 -0.65 -8.70 5.22
N THR A 20 0.56 -9.20 5.49
CA THR A 20 0.74 -10.56 5.99
C THR A 20 0.48 -10.65 7.49
N GLY A 21 0.42 -11.87 8.02
CA GLY A 21 0.05 -12.12 9.41
C GLY A 21 -1.45 -11.96 9.72
N LEU A 22 -2.30 -11.65 8.73
CA LEU A 22 -3.76 -11.61 8.90
C LEU A 22 -4.42 -12.96 8.64
N SER A 23 -5.47 -13.25 9.41
CA SER A 23 -6.40 -14.33 9.10
C SER A 23 -7.28 -13.97 7.90
N ASP A 24 -7.88 -14.97 7.25
CA ASP A 24 -8.83 -14.75 6.15
C ASP A 24 -10.05 -13.92 6.56
N ALA A 25 -10.44 -13.99 7.83
CA ALA A 25 -11.50 -13.14 8.38
C ALA A 25 -11.02 -11.69 8.51
N GLY A 26 -9.77 -11.48 8.95
CA GLY A 26 -9.14 -10.17 9.02
C GLY A 26 -9.00 -9.52 7.64
N ARG A 27 -8.48 -10.28 6.65
CA ARG A 27 -8.37 -9.82 5.25
C ARG A 27 -9.72 -9.39 4.68
N ARG A 28 -10.76 -10.21 4.83
CA ARG A 28 -12.12 -9.87 4.38
C ARG A 28 -12.69 -8.64 5.07
N THR A 29 -12.43 -8.47 6.36
CA THR A 29 -12.89 -7.30 7.11
C THR A 29 -12.20 -6.02 6.60
N LEU A 30 -10.89 -6.07 6.39
CA LEU A 30 -10.15 -4.93 5.84
C LEU A 30 -10.59 -4.59 4.42
N GLN A 31 -10.80 -5.59 3.58
CA GLN A 31 -11.31 -5.37 2.23
C GLN A 31 -12.66 -4.66 2.26
N HIS A 32 -13.61 -5.16 3.05
CA HIS A 32 -14.94 -4.54 3.19
C HIS A 32 -14.86 -3.10 3.71
N LEU A 33 -14.01 -2.84 4.71
CA LEU A 33 -13.79 -1.48 5.22
C LEU A 33 -13.16 -0.56 4.17
N SER A 34 -12.18 -1.06 3.42
CA SER A 34 -11.51 -0.30 2.36
C SER A 34 -12.50 0.11 1.25
N GLU A 35 -13.35 -0.81 0.81
CA GLU A 35 -14.40 -0.54 -0.18
C GLU A 35 -15.42 0.46 0.35
N HIS A 36 -15.82 0.32 1.62
CA HIS A 36 -16.74 1.26 2.27
C HIS A 36 -16.19 2.69 2.29
N TYR A 37 -14.95 2.87 2.73
CA TYR A 37 -14.32 4.19 2.80
C TYR A 37 -13.98 4.76 1.43
N ALA A 38 -13.56 3.92 0.47
CA ALA A 38 -13.36 4.33 -0.91
C ALA A 38 -14.64 4.92 -1.52
N ASN A 39 -15.77 4.23 -1.33
CA ASN A 39 -17.08 4.68 -1.79
C ASN A 39 -17.51 6.00 -1.10
N LEU A 40 -17.34 6.11 0.21
CA LEU A 40 -17.63 7.36 0.92
C LEU A 40 -16.79 8.53 0.41
N LEU A 41 -15.50 8.30 0.16
CA LEU A 41 -14.58 9.32 -0.32
C LEU A 41 -14.97 9.82 -1.72
N ILE A 42 -15.24 8.91 -2.68
CA ILE A 42 -15.65 9.31 -4.02
C ILE A 42 -17.00 10.05 -4.00
N HIS A 43 -17.94 9.63 -3.15
CA HIS A 43 -19.21 10.34 -2.98
C HIS A 43 -19.00 11.75 -2.40
N TYR A 44 -18.20 11.88 -1.35
CA TYR A 44 -17.86 13.15 -0.76
C TYR A 44 -17.23 14.11 -1.78
N LEU A 45 -16.26 13.62 -2.57
CA LEU A 45 -15.58 14.43 -3.58
C LEU A 45 -16.53 14.87 -4.71
N ARG A 46 -17.41 13.97 -5.18
CA ARG A 46 -18.40 14.31 -6.22
C ARG A 46 -19.43 15.32 -5.71
N THR A 47 -19.84 15.24 -4.45
CA THR A 47 -20.77 16.21 -3.85
C THR A 47 -20.15 17.58 -3.69
N ASN A 48 -18.87 17.68 -3.28
CA ASN A 48 -18.23 18.97 -3.00
C ASN A 48 -17.63 19.66 -4.23
N TYR A 49 -17.15 18.89 -5.21
CA TYR A 49 -16.43 19.42 -6.37
C TYR A 49 -17.16 19.21 -7.70
N GLY A 50 -18.31 18.55 -7.68
CA GLY A 50 -19.03 18.13 -8.88
C GLY A 50 -18.52 16.81 -9.44
N ASN A 51 -19.33 16.22 -10.33
CA ASN A 51 -19.14 14.84 -10.77
C ASN A 51 -17.75 14.59 -11.40
N MET A 52 -17.35 15.40 -12.39
CA MET A 52 -16.09 15.21 -13.13
C MET A 52 -14.86 15.56 -12.28
N ALA A 53 -14.85 16.73 -11.64
CA ALA A 53 -13.72 17.16 -10.83
C ALA A 53 -13.54 16.30 -9.56
N GLY A 54 -14.63 15.79 -8.98
CA GLY A 54 -14.58 14.86 -7.85
C GLY A 54 -13.95 13.52 -8.19
N VAL A 55 -14.27 12.96 -9.37
CA VAL A 55 -13.64 11.72 -9.87
C VAL A 55 -12.15 11.92 -10.14
N LEU A 56 -11.76 13.03 -10.77
CA LEU A 56 -10.36 13.34 -11.01
C LEU A 56 -9.55 13.45 -9.70
N ARG A 57 -10.08 14.18 -8.72
CA ARG A 57 -9.45 14.28 -7.39
C ARG A 57 -9.32 12.94 -6.69
N TYR A 58 -10.32 12.08 -6.82
CA TYR A 58 -10.24 10.73 -6.24
C TYR A 58 -9.09 9.93 -6.89
N ALA A 59 -8.96 9.99 -8.21
CA ALA A 59 -7.86 9.32 -8.92
C ALA A 59 -6.49 9.86 -8.50
N GLU A 60 -6.35 11.17 -8.33
CA GLU A 60 -5.12 11.79 -7.80
C GLU A 60 -4.78 11.29 -6.39
N LEU A 61 -5.77 11.14 -5.52
CA LEU A 61 -5.56 10.62 -4.16
C LEU A 61 -5.15 9.15 -4.15
N VAL A 62 -5.77 8.33 -5.01
CA VAL A 62 -5.37 6.91 -5.16
C VAL A 62 -3.94 6.81 -5.66
N HIS A 63 -3.58 7.61 -6.66
CA HIS A 63 -2.21 7.64 -7.19
C HIS A 63 -1.17 8.09 -6.15
N LEU A 64 -1.53 9.09 -5.32
CA LEU A 64 -0.67 9.53 -4.22
C LEU A 64 -0.47 8.41 -3.18
N ALA A 65 -1.53 7.67 -2.84
CA ALA A 65 -1.44 6.54 -1.92
C ALA A 65 -0.54 5.44 -2.48
N GLU A 66 -0.74 5.05 -3.73
CA GLU A 66 0.10 4.06 -4.43
C GLU A 66 1.58 4.48 -4.44
N SER A 67 1.84 5.75 -4.77
CA SER A 67 3.20 6.30 -4.75
C SER A 67 3.84 6.23 -3.36
N ALA A 68 3.06 6.46 -2.29
CA ALA A 68 3.56 6.35 -0.93
C ALA A 68 3.94 4.90 -0.58
N PHE A 69 3.11 3.92 -0.95
CA PHE A 69 3.42 2.49 -0.75
C PHE A 69 4.66 2.06 -1.53
N PHE A 70 4.77 2.45 -2.80
CA PHE A 70 5.94 2.17 -3.63
C PHE A 70 7.23 2.72 -3.00
N ASN A 71 7.22 3.98 -2.55
CA ASN A 71 8.38 4.58 -1.90
C ASN A 71 8.70 3.91 -0.55
N ALA A 72 7.69 3.51 0.22
CA ALA A 72 7.88 2.80 1.48
C ALA A 72 8.58 1.45 1.26
N GLU A 73 8.20 0.71 0.22
CA GLU A 73 8.86 -0.55 -0.17
C GLU A 73 10.32 -0.34 -0.55
N ARG A 74 10.61 0.67 -1.40
CA ARG A 74 11.99 1.02 -1.80
C ARG A 74 12.85 1.44 -0.60
N HIS A 75 12.28 2.21 0.33
CA HIS A 75 12.98 2.59 1.56
C HIS A 75 13.26 1.38 2.45
N HIS A 76 12.29 0.47 2.59
CA HIS A 76 12.49 -0.77 3.35
C HIS A 76 13.66 -1.59 2.77
N GLU A 77 13.68 -1.84 1.46
CA GLU A 77 14.79 -2.54 0.80
C GLU A 77 16.14 -1.85 1.05
N PHE A 78 16.19 -0.52 0.90
CA PHE A 78 17.41 0.26 1.12
C PHE A 78 17.93 0.13 2.55
N PHE A 79 17.05 0.30 3.54
CA PHE A 79 17.43 0.20 4.94
C PHE A 79 17.82 -1.22 5.34
N THR A 80 17.15 -2.24 4.82
CA THR A 80 17.52 -3.64 5.01
C THR A 80 18.91 -3.92 4.42
N TYR A 81 19.21 -3.41 3.23
CA TYR A 81 20.55 -3.52 2.64
C TYR A 81 21.63 -2.85 3.50
N LEU A 82 21.36 -1.63 4.00
CA LEU A 82 22.28 -0.94 4.91
C LEU A 82 22.54 -1.72 6.20
N ALA A 83 21.47 -2.28 6.78
CA ALA A 83 21.54 -3.04 8.03
C ALA A 83 22.15 -4.43 7.88
N MET A 84 22.13 -5.05 6.69
CA MET A 84 22.59 -6.43 6.52
C MET A 84 23.93 -6.55 5.77
N VAL A 85 24.26 -5.60 4.89
CA VAL A 85 25.35 -5.79 3.91
C VAL A 85 26.50 -4.81 4.09
N THR A 86 26.23 -3.53 4.35
CA THR A 86 27.25 -2.48 4.19
C THR A 86 27.91 -2.03 5.50
N ASP A 87 27.16 -1.70 6.55
CA ASP A 87 27.74 -1.29 7.85
C ASP A 87 26.69 -1.32 8.98
N GLN A 88 26.56 -2.47 9.64
CA GLN A 88 25.66 -2.63 10.79
C GLN A 88 25.92 -1.59 11.89
N GLY A 89 27.19 -1.31 12.19
CA GLY A 89 27.56 -0.38 13.26
C GLY A 89 27.08 1.04 12.99
N ARG A 90 27.25 1.53 11.76
CA ARG A 90 26.73 2.85 11.36
C ARG A 90 25.22 2.88 11.23
N PHE A 91 24.60 1.80 10.79
CA PHE A 91 23.14 1.70 10.73
C PHE A 91 22.50 1.87 12.12
N TYR A 92 22.94 1.09 13.12
CA TYR A 92 22.40 1.20 14.48
C TYR A 92 22.80 2.50 15.18
N ALA A 93 23.88 3.16 14.77
CA ALA A 93 24.26 4.47 15.27
C ALA A 93 23.42 5.63 14.68
N ALA A 94 22.91 5.46 13.45
CA ALA A 94 22.16 6.49 12.73
C ALA A 94 20.63 6.36 12.87
N ILE A 95 20.13 5.13 13.06
CA ILE A 95 18.70 4.85 13.14
C ILE A 95 18.24 4.80 14.60
N PRO A 96 17.19 5.57 14.98
CA PRO A 96 16.60 5.45 16.30
C PRO A 96 16.13 4.02 16.58
N ILE A 97 16.47 3.51 17.77
CA ILE A 97 16.22 2.11 18.14
C ILE A 97 14.74 1.70 18.00
N ILE A 98 13.81 2.64 18.17
CA ILE A 98 12.37 2.42 18.03
C ILE A 98 11.95 2.03 16.60
N PHE A 99 12.71 2.43 15.58
CA PHE A 99 12.43 2.12 14.18
C PHE A 99 13.12 0.84 13.71
N THR A 100 14.06 0.31 14.50
CA THR A 100 14.82 -0.91 14.15
C THR A 100 13.90 -2.12 13.92
N PRO A 101 12.87 -2.39 14.75
CA PRO A 101 11.97 -3.51 14.50
C PRO A 101 11.15 -3.35 13.22
N MET A 102 10.70 -2.12 12.92
CA MET A 102 9.95 -1.84 11.68
C MET A 102 10.80 -2.04 10.42
N ILE A 103 12.10 -1.76 10.51
CA ILE A 103 13.02 -1.90 9.38
C ILE A 103 13.46 -3.35 9.20
N LEU A 104 13.81 -4.06 10.28
CA LEU A 104 14.40 -5.40 10.20
C LEU A 104 13.38 -6.54 10.12
N HIS A 105 12.17 -6.32 10.62
CA HIS A 105 11.07 -7.31 10.58
C HIS A 105 9.98 -6.92 9.58
N GLY A 106 10.27 -5.97 8.68
CA GLY A 106 9.35 -5.56 7.61
C GLY A 106 9.15 -6.63 6.53
N THR A 107 9.88 -7.76 6.57
CA THR A 107 9.44 -8.99 5.91
C THR A 107 8.28 -9.56 6.71
N MET A 108 7.12 -9.10 6.28
CA MET A 108 5.84 -9.72 6.49
C MET A 108 5.90 -11.17 5.95
N ASP A 109 6.24 -12.13 6.82
CA ASP A 109 6.07 -13.58 6.60
C ASP A 109 4.58 -13.98 6.54
#